data_AF-A0A535BRV5-F1
#
_entry.id   AF-A0A535BRV5-F1
#
_cell.length_a   1.000
_cell.length_b   1.000
_cell.length_c   1.000
_cell.angle_alpha   90.00
_cell.angle_beta   90.00
_cell.angle_gamma   90.00
#
_symmetry.space_group_name_H-M   'P 1'
#
loop_
_entity.id
_entity.type
_entity.pdbx_description
1 polymer ?
#
loop_
_entity_poly.entity_id
_entity_poly.type
_entity_poly.pdbx_seq_one_letter_code
_entity_poly.pdbx_strand_id
1 'polypeptide(L)'
;MVAPPPSDTTGRLPGDDREPRPQAELAIESGPDAGHTHRAGDQALRLGRSPDNDVIVRDPATSGHHARLERRGDEFWVVDLGSTNGTFVNGESIQEKQLNDGDRLTIGQNSVHFAVLGA
;
A
#
# COMPACT_ATOMS: atom_id res chain seq x y z
N MET A 1 -11.46 -51.05 -35.56
CA MET A 1 -12.30 -50.64 -34.41
C MET A 1 -11.82 -49.26 -33.96
N VAL A 2 -12.68 -48.24 -34.15
CA VAL A 2 -12.98 -47.06 -33.30
C VAL A 2 -11.90 -46.49 -32.35
N ALA A 3 -11.73 -45.15 -32.41
CA ALA A 3 -10.90 -44.27 -31.57
C ALA A 3 -11.74 -43.63 -30.41
N PRO A 4 -11.31 -42.58 -29.65
CA PRO A 4 -10.15 -42.39 -28.76
C PRO A 4 -10.60 -41.97 -27.30
N PRO A 5 -10.07 -40.89 -26.62
CA PRO A 5 -9.16 -40.82 -25.45
C PRO A 5 -9.85 -40.15 -24.20
N PRO A 6 -9.27 -39.33 -23.25
CA PRO A 6 -7.90 -38.88 -22.90
C PRO A 6 -7.58 -38.72 -21.37
N SER A 7 -6.45 -38.06 -21.08
CA SER A 7 -6.22 -37.12 -19.95
C SER A 7 -5.68 -37.66 -18.64
N ASP A 8 -4.37 -37.52 -18.44
CA ASP A 8 -3.84 -37.27 -17.10
C ASP A 8 -3.69 -35.77 -16.90
N THR A 9 -4.66 -35.23 -16.17
CA THR A 9 -4.74 -33.88 -15.64
C THR A 9 -3.77 -33.77 -14.48
N THR A 10 -2.59 -33.17 -14.68
CA THR A 10 -1.86 -32.56 -13.56
C THR A 10 -2.19 -31.07 -13.54
N GLY A 11 -2.93 -30.68 -12.50
CA GLY A 11 -3.67 -29.44 -12.39
C GLY A 11 -2.86 -28.16 -12.63
N ARG A 12 -3.31 -27.38 -13.61
CA ARG A 12 -3.19 -25.92 -13.54
C ARG A 12 -4.02 -25.48 -12.35
N LEU A 13 -3.41 -24.84 -11.35
CA LEU A 13 -4.13 -24.20 -10.25
C LEU A 13 -5.18 -23.23 -10.85
N PRO A 14 -6.46 -23.28 -10.42
CA PRO A 14 -7.42 -22.24 -10.75
C PRO A 14 -7.14 -21.04 -9.84
N GLY A 15 -6.68 -19.92 -10.39
CA GLY A 15 -6.43 -18.71 -9.60
C GLY A 15 -5.60 -17.58 -10.23
N ASP A 16 -5.09 -17.76 -11.45
CA ASP A 16 -4.34 -16.71 -12.17
C ASP A 16 -5.17 -15.98 -13.23
N ASP A 17 -6.50 -15.92 -13.05
CA ASP A 17 -7.33 -14.83 -13.61
C ASP A 17 -7.13 -13.54 -12.79
N ARG A 18 -5.88 -13.24 -12.42
CA ARG A 18 -5.52 -11.94 -11.87
C ARG A 18 -5.48 -10.99 -13.06
N GLU A 19 -6.62 -10.39 -13.36
CA GLU A 19 -6.64 -9.06 -13.99
C GLU A 19 -5.46 -8.25 -13.39
N PRO A 20 -4.64 -7.58 -14.21
CA PRO A 20 -3.47 -6.85 -13.72
C PRO A 20 -3.94 -5.81 -12.70
N ARG A 21 -3.87 -6.17 -11.42
CA ARG A 21 -4.34 -5.29 -10.35
C ARG A 21 -3.36 -4.13 -10.28
N PRO A 22 -3.85 -2.89 -10.18
CA PRO A 22 -2.96 -1.75 -10.04
C PRO A 22 -2.09 -1.97 -8.80
N GLN A 23 -0.78 -1.91 -9.02
CA GLN A 23 0.19 -1.89 -7.94
C GLN A 23 0.48 -0.43 -7.63
N ALA A 24 1.01 -0.16 -6.45
CA ALA A 24 1.54 1.14 -6.11
C ALA A 24 2.80 1.00 -5.28
N GLU A 25 3.53 2.09 -5.12
CA GLU A 25 4.75 2.19 -4.37
C GLU A 25 4.67 3.40 -3.44
N LEU A 26 5.04 3.17 -2.19
CA LEU A 26 5.21 4.19 -1.17
C LEU A 26 6.71 4.41 -0.97
N ALA A 27 7.20 5.56 -1.41
CA ALA A 27 8.59 5.95 -1.23
C ALA A 27 8.71 6.93 -0.06
N ILE A 28 9.50 6.59 0.95
CA ILE A 28 9.79 7.50 2.06
C ILE A 28 10.79 8.54 1.57
N GLU A 29 10.38 9.80 1.48
CA GLU A 29 11.24 10.89 1.03
C GLU A 29 11.96 11.58 2.19
N SER A 30 11.34 11.60 3.37
CA SER A 30 11.85 12.30 4.55
C SER A 30 11.81 11.41 5.78
N GLY A 31 12.82 11.55 6.62
CA GLY A 31 12.96 10.82 7.88
C GLY A 31 14.19 9.92 7.93
N PRO A 32 14.39 9.19 9.04
CA PRO A 32 15.53 8.29 9.19
C PRO A 32 15.51 7.10 8.22
N ASP A 33 14.33 6.73 7.73
CA ASP A 33 14.13 5.65 6.77
C ASP A 33 13.98 6.19 5.32
N ALA A 34 14.35 7.45 5.07
CA ALA A 34 14.31 8.06 3.73
C ALA A 34 15.10 7.23 2.71
N GLY A 35 14.53 7.09 1.51
CA GLY A 35 15.05 6.26 0.42
C GLY A 35 14.54 4.81 0.41
N HIS A 36 13.77 4.40 1.41
CA HIS A 36 13.10 3.09 1.40
C HIS A 36 11.79 3.17 0.63
N THR A 37 11.51 2.15 -0.19
CA THR A 37 10.26 2.05 -0.96
C THR A 37 9.54 0.75 -0.63
N HIS A 38 8.21 0.83 -0.56
CA HIS A 38 7.33 -0.28 -0.18
C HIS A 38 6.24 -0.45 -1.22
N ARG A 39 6.01 -1.68 -1.69
CA ARG A 39 4.99 -1.96 -2.70
C ARG A 39 3.63 -2.18 -2.05
N ALA A 40 2.65 -1.35 -2.42
CA ALA A 40 1.25 -1.52 -2.12
C ALA A 40 0.59 -2.34 -3.25
N GLY A 41 -0.14 -3.38 -2.86
CA GLY A 41 -0.80 -4.27 -3.81
C GLY A 41 -2.08 -4.81 -3.19
N ASP A 42 -2.20 -6.14 -3.13
CA ASP A 42 -3.33 -6.82 -2.46
C ASP A 42 -3.29 -6.70 -0.94
N GLN A 43 -2.11 -6.51 -0.38
CA GLN A 43 -1.93 -6.35 1.05
C GLN A 43 -2.01 -4.86 1.40
N ALA A 44 -2.79 -4.56 2.43
CA ALA A 44 -2.80 -3.24 3.02
C ALA A 44 -1.46 -3.00 3.74
N LEU A 45 -0.87 -1.83 3.50
CA LEU A 45 0.35 -1.40 4.15
C LEU A 45 0.02 -0.57 5.37
N ARG A 46 0.64 -0.89 6.49
CA ARG A 46 0.55 -0.11 7.72
C ARG A 46 1.72 0.85 7.78
N LEU A 47 1.45 2.08 8.21
CA LEU A 47 2.42 3.14 8.38
C LEU A 47 2.43 3.57 9.83
N GLY A 48 3.62 3.60 10.44
CA GLY A 48 3.74 4.02 11.83
C GLY A 48 5.13 3.78 12.39
N ARG A 49 5.32 4.17 13.64
CA ARG A 49 6.63 4.05 14.32
C ARG A 49 6.94 2.63 14.77
N SER A 50 5.92 1.82 15.03
CA SER A 50 6.13 0.46 15.51
C SER A 50 6.81 -0.41 14.43
N PRO A 51 7.72 -1.32 14.81
CA PRO A 51 8.46 -2.17 13.86
C PRO A 51 7.59 -3.24 13.17
N ASP A 52 6.37 -3.42 13.65
CA ASP A 52 5.32 -4.30 13.13
C ASP A 52 4.47 -3.65 12.01
N ASN A 53 4.80 -2.42 11.61
CA ASN A 53 4.25 -1.80 10.41
C ASN A 53 5.08 -2.12 9.18
N ASP A 54 4.44 -2.13 8.02
CA ASP A 54 5.12 -2.34 6.74
C ASP A 54 6.03 -1.16 6.38
N VAL A 55 5.56 0.06 6.64
CA VAL A 55 6.31 1.31 6.50
C VAL A 55 6.64 1.83 7.89
N ILE A 56 7.87 1.57 8.32
CA ILE A 56 8.35 1.97 9.63
C ILE A 56 8.84 3.41 9.53
N VAL A 57 8.23 4.28 10.30
CA VAL A 57 8.51 5.71 10.34
C VAL A 57 9.05 6.04 11.72
N ARG A 58 10.39 5.98 11.90
CA ARG A 58 11.04 6.13 13.21
C ARG A 58 11.07 7.59 13.68
N ASP A 59 9.89 8.14 13.95
CA ASP A 59 9.72 9.54 14.36
C ASP A 59 8.91 9.64 15.66
N PRO A 60 9.33 10.47 16.62
CA PRO A 60 8.62 10.62 17.89
C PRO A 60 7.22 11.25 17.75
N ALA A 61 6.97 12.03 16.69
CA ALA A 61 5.66 12.57 16.34
C ALA A 61 4.78 11.56 15.57
N THR A 62 5.29 10.38 15.23
CA THR A 62 4.51 9.32 14.59
C THR A 62 4.04 8.29 15.61
N SER A 63 2.72 8.09 15.69
CA SER A 63 2.08 7.05 16.49
C SER A 63 2.54 5.64 16.08
N GLY A 64 2.44 4.69 17.01
CA GLY A 64 2.82 3.29 16.78
C GLY A 64 2.15 2.71 15.53
N HIS A 65 0.82 2.82 15.44
CA HIS A 65 0.05 2.60 14.22
C HIS A 65 -0.61 3.92 13.84
N HIS A 66 -0.05 4.62 12.86
CA HIS A 66 -0.48 5.98 12.55
C HIS A 66 -1.54 5.97 11.46
N ALA A 67 -1.24 5.32 10.33
CA ALA A 67 -2.13 5.23 9.20
C ALA A 67 -2.02 3.84 8.56
N ARG A 68 -2.99 3.53 7.71
CA ARG A 68 -2.99 2.33 6.88
C ARG A 68 -3.39 2.72 5.47
N LEU A 69 -2.62 2.25 4.51
CA LEU A 69 -2.97 2.27 3.11
C LEU A 69 -3.59 0.93 2.73
N GLU A 70 -4.76 0.96 2.11
CA GLU A 70 -5.45 -0.22 1.63
C GLU A 70 -5.98 -0.02 0.22
N ARG A 71 -6.01 -1.10 -0.55
CA ARG A 71 -6.60 -1.07 -1.88
C ARG A 71 -8.07 -1.48 -1.79
N ARG A 72 -8.96 -0.67 -2.35
CA ARG A 72 -10.39 -0.91 -2.46
C ARG A 72 -10.73 -0.99 -3.95
N GLY A 73 -10.84 -2.21 -4.49
CA GLY A 73 -10.97 -2.42 -5.93
C GLY A 73 -9.68 -2.03 -6.67
N ASP A 74 -9.77 -1.04 -7.55
CA ASP A 74 -8.64 -0.49 -8.33
C ASP A 74 -8.09 0.82 -7.74
N GLU A 75 -8.66 1.28 -6.63
CA GLU A 75 -8.29 2.55 -6.00
C GLU A 75 -7.53 2.28 -4.69
N PHE A 76 -6.58 3.16 -4.39
CA PHE A 76 -5.85 3.14 -3.13
C PHE A 76 -6.42 4.17 -2.18
N TRP A 77 -6.57 3.78 -0.92
CA TRP A 77 -7.15 4.59 0.13
C TRP A 77 -6.21 4.63 1.32
N VAL A 78 -6.00 5.81 1.89
CA VAL A 78 -5.32 5.97 3.17
C VAL A 78 -6.36 6.22 4.25
N VAL A 79 -6.20 5.54 5.38
CA VAL A 79 -7.03 5.65 6.56
C VAL A 79 -6.14 5.97 7.76
N ASP A 80 -6.42 7.07 8.43
CA ASP A 80 -5.81 7.45 9.70
C ASP A 80 -6.38 6.60 10.82
N LEU A 81 -5.53 5.99 11.65
CA LEU A 81 -5.93 5.07 12.72
C LEU A 81 -6.10 5.78 14.08
N GLY A 82 -6.31 7.09 14.08
CA GLY A 82 -6.35 7.91 15.29
C GLY A 82 -4.95 8.38 15.69
N SER A 83 -4.20 8.85 14.70
CA SER A 83 -2.86 9.36 14.96
C SER A 83 -2.89 10.63 15.80
N THR A 84 -1.82 10.88 16.55
CA THR A 84 -1.76 12.03 17.46
C THR A 84 -1.65 13.36 16.72
N ASN A 85 -0.95 13.38 15.58
CA ASN A 85 -0.71 14.59 14.80
C ASN A 85 -1.59 14.70 13.54
N GLY A 86 -2.36 13.65 13.23
CA GLY A 86 -3.11 13.55 11.98
C GLY A 86 -2.26 13.07 10.81
N THR A 87 -2.94 12.49 9.82
CA THR A 87 -2.37 12.17 8.51
C THR A 87 -2.73 13.28 7.53
N PHE A 88 -1.77 13.71 6.72
CA PHE A 88 -2.02 14.72 5.68
C PHE A 88 -1.75 14.15 4.29
N VAL A 89 -2.56 14.53 3.30
CA VAL A 89 -2.37 14.20 1.89
C VAL A 89 -2.30 15.50 1.11
N ASN A 90 -1.18 15.76 0.44
CA ASN A 90 -0.89 17.01 -0.27
C ASN A 90 -1.10 18.28 0.60
N GLY A 91 -0.83 18.16 1.91
CA GLY A 91 -0.99 19.26 2.88
C GLY A 91 -2.39 19.39 3.49
N GLU A 92 -3.36 18.58 3.07
CA GLU A 92 -4.71 18.53 3.64
C GLU A 92 -4.81 17.44 4.71
N SER A 93 -5.31 17.77 5.90
CA SER A 93 -5.55 16.78 6.96
C SER A 93 -6.71 15.87 6.60
N ILE A 94 -6.52 14.56 6.71
CA ILE A 94 -7.51 13.55 6.34
C ILE A 94 -7.71 12.54 7.46
N GLN A 95 -8.93 11.99 7.51
CA GLN A 95 -9.22 10.79 8.29
C GLN A 95 -9.23 9.56 7.38
N GLU A 96 -9.82 9.70 6.20
CA GLU A 96 -9.83 8.72 5.14
C GLU A 96 -9.86 9.46 3.80
N LYS A 97 -8.97 9.11 2.86
CA LYS A 97 -8.94 9.73 1.53
C LYS A 97 -8.41 8.76 0.48
N GLN A 98 -8.98 8.83 -0.71
CA GLN A 98 -8.44 8.16 -1.89
C GLN A 98 -7.14 8.82 -2.33
N LEU A 99 -6.12 8.00 -2.59
CA LEU A 99 -4.83 8.41 -3.11
C LEU A 99 -4.79 8.24 -4.63
N ASN A 100 -4.17 9.21 -5.29
CA ASN A 100 -3.88 9.20 -6.71
C ASN A 100 -2.36 9.15 -6.93
N ASP A 101 -1.96 8.69 -8.11
CA ASP A 101 -0.54 8.69 -8.51
C ASP A 101 0.09 10.08 -8.33
N GLY A 102 1.26 10.12 -7.68
CA GLY A 102 2.00 11.34 -7.36
C GLY A 102 1.59 12.02 -6.05
N ASP A 103 0.60 11.49 -5.32
CA ASP A 103 0.17 12.07 -4.05
C ASP A 103 1.26 11.98 -2.98
N ARG A 104 1.40 13.04 -2.18
CA ARG A 104 2.33 13.08 -1.05
C ARG A 104 1.58 12.95 0.26
N LEU A 105 1.86 11.87 0.98
CA LEU A 105 1.40 11.67 2.35
C LEU A 105 2.39 12.29 3.33
N THR A 106 1.89 12.92 4.38
CA THR A 106 2.69 13.38 5.51
C THR A 106 2.16 12.71 6.78
N ILE A 107 3.07 12.02 7.47
CA ILE A 107 2.79 11.21 8.66
C ILE A 107 3.72 11.71 9.75
N GLY A 108 3.15 12.39 10.76
CA GLY A 108 3.94 13.09 11.77
C GLY A 108 4.75 14.22 11.11
N GLN A 109 6.08 14.07 11.08
CA GLN A 109 6.98 15.00 10.38
C GLN A 109 7.60 14.43 9.10
N ASN A 110 7.23 13.22 8.71
CA ASN A 110 7.81 12.52 7.56
C ASN A 110 6.91 12.57 6.34
N SER A 111 7.54 12.66 5.17
CA SER A 111 6.87 12.70 3.87
C SER A 111 7.08 11.38 3.14
N VAL A 112 5.98 10.83 2.63
CA VAL A 112 5.91 9.60 1.86
C VAL A 112 5.25 9.91 0.54
N HIS A 113 5.94 9.66 -0.56
CA HIS A 113 5.41 9.80 -1.91
C HIS A 113 4.72 8.52 -2.33
N PHE A 114 3.52 8.65 -2.88
CA PHE A 114 2.74 7.54 -3.43
C PHE A 114 2.77 7.58 -4.95
N ALA A 115 3.10 6.46 -5.58
CA ALA A 115 3.13 6.30 -7.03
C ALA A 115 2.39 5.03 -7.43
N VAL A 116 1.53 5.08 -8.44
CA VAL A 116 0.84 3.90 -8.98
C VAL A 116 1.75 3.25 -10.03
N LEU A 117 2.04 1.97 -9.84
CA LEU A 117 2.81 1.13 -10.76
C LEU A 117 1.83 0.40 -11.69
N GLY A 118 1.85 0.75 -12.98
CA GLY A 118 1.06 0.08 -14.01
C GLY A 118 0.04 0.96 -14.73
N ALA A 119 0.24 2.27 -14.75
CA ALA A 119 -0.43 3.17 -15.70
C ALA A 119 0.16 3.04 -17.11
#